data_AF-A0A9X8ZYR8-F1
#
_entry.id   AF-A0A9X8ZYR8-F1
#
_cell.length_a   1.000
_cell.length_b   1.000
_cell.length_c   1.000
_cell.angle_alpha   90.00
_cell.angle_beta   90.00
_cell.angle_gamma   90.00
#
_symmetry.space_group_name_H-M   'P 1'
#
loop_
_entity.id
_entity.type
_entity.pdbx_description
1 polymer ?
#
loop_
_entity_poly.entity_id
_entity_poly.type
_entity_poly.pdbx_seq_one_letter_code
_entity_poly.pdbx_strand_id
1 'polypeptide(L)'
;FDDGPGKYTANLLDILKRNNVKATFFLIGDNVKRFPDLVKREHVESHYVGMHSMTHDFKKLYTNQEYVKEMKEDQSLIRNVIGNSPKLTRPPYGS
;
A
#
# COMPACT_ATOMS: atom_id res chain seq x y z
N PHE A 1 4.11 5.09 5.66
CA PHE A 1 4.39 3.73 6.17
C PHE A 1 4.43 2.83 4.98
N ASP A 2 5.56 2.17 4.75
CA ASP A 2 5.81 1.40 3.54
C ASP A 2 5.79 -0.10 3.89
N ASP A 3 5.81 -0.97 2.88
CA ASP A 3 5.84 -2.44 2.96
C ASP A 3 4.61 -3.14 3.56
N GLY A 4 3.59 -2.37 3.96
CA GLY A 4 2.37 -2.89 4.57
C GLY A 4 1.38 -3.53 3.58
N PRO A 5 0.24 -4.05 4.10
CA PRO A 5 -0.04 -4.24 5.52
C PRO A 5 0.68 -5.47 6.09
N GLY A 6 0.74 -5.58 7.42
CA GLY A 6 1.31 -6.74 8.10
C GLY A 6 0.84 -6.88 9.55
N LYS A 7 1.50 -7.79 10.29
CA LYS A 7 1.10 -8.16 11.67
C LYS A 7 0.99 -6.99 12.67
N TYR A 8 1.64 -5.86 12.40
CA TYR A 8 1.65 -4.69 13.28
C TYR A 8 0.71 -3.57 12.82
N THR A 9 0.15 -3.64 11.62
CA THR A 9 -0.66 -2.56 11.05
C THR A 9 -1.89 -2.26 11.90
N ALA A 10 -2.58 -3.28 12.44
CA ALA A 10 -3.75 -3.08 13.30
C ALA A 10 -3.41 -2.26 14.55
N ASN A 11 -2.34 -2.63 15.26
CA ASN A 11 -1.87 -1.90 16.45
C ASN A 11 -1.45 -0.47 16.11
N LEU A 12 -0.82 -0.26 14.95
CA LEU A 12 -0.46 1.08 14.48
C LEU A 12 -1.71 1.93 14.21
N LEU A 13 -2.73 1.39 13.56
CA LEU A 13 -4.00 2.08 13.33
C LEU A 13 -4.67 2.47 14.66
N ASP A 14 -4.65 1.59 15.67
CA ASP A 14 -5.17 1.92 17.01
C ASP A 14 -4.40 3.06 17.68
N ILE A 15 -3.08 3.15 17.48
CA ILE A 15 -2.26 4.27 17.97
C ILE A 15 -2.64 5.56 17.23
N LEU A 16 -2.71 5.53 15.90
CA LEU A 16 -3.04 6.70 15.08
C LEU A 16 -4.43 7.25 15.43
N LYS A 17 -5.42 6.35 15.57
CA LYS A 17 -6.78 6.70 15.99
C LYS A 17 -6.83 7.35 17.36
N ARG A 18 -6.14 6.78 18.36
CA ARG A 18 -6.07 7.35 19.73
C ARG A 18 -5.47 8.75 19.77
N ASN A 19 -4.56 9.06 18.86
CA ASN A 19 -3.91 10.37 18.77
C ASN A 19 -4.59 11.31 17.77
N ASN A 20 -5.70 10.89 17.14
CA ASN A 20 -6.38 11.64 16.08
C ASN A 20 -5.44 12.05 14.92
N VAL A 21 -4.50 11.17 14.54
CA VAL A 21 -3.52 11.42 13.48
C VAL A 21 -3.91 10.64 12.23
N LYS A 22 -3.80 11.30 11.05
CA LYS A 22 -3.91 10.67 9.74
C LYS A 22 -2.52 10.40 9.16
N ALA A 23 -2.44 9.39 8.30
CA ALA A 23 -1.19 8.89 7.76
C ALA A 23 -1.40 8.42 6.33
N THR A 24 -0.28 8.12 5.67
CA THR A 24 -0.25 7.59 4.30
C THR A 24 0.51 6.27 4.31
N PHE A 25 -0.14 5.23 3.79
CA PHE A 25 0.37 3.87 3.69
C PHE A 25 0.66 3.54 2.22
N PHE A 26 1.81 2.92 1.95
CA PHE A 26 2.20 2.46 0.62
C PHE A 26 2.38 0.97 0.70
N LEU A 27 1.53 0.25 -0.02
CA LEU A 27 1.32 -1.17 0.19
C LEU A 27 2.01 -2.00 -0.87
N ILE A 28 2.50 -3.18 -0.50
CA ILE A 28 2.98 -4.18 -1.46
C ILE A 28 1.79 -5.05 -1.86
N GLY A 29 1.60 -5.29 -3.17
CA GLY A 29 0.41 -5.97 -3.68
C GLY A 29 0.16 -7.37 -3.10
N ASP A 30 1.20 -8.15 -2.80
CA ASP A 30 1.03 -9.44 -2.13
C ASP A 30 0.49 -9.31 -0.70
N ASN A 31 0.82 -8.23 0.00
CA ASN A 31 0.25 -7.93 1.31
C ASN A 31 -1.18 -7.43 1.21
N VAL A 32 -1.53 -6.68 0.15
CA VAL A 32 -2.93 -6.30 -0.15
C VAL A 32 -3.81 -7.54 -0.28
N LYS A 33 -3.35 -8.57 -1.01
CA LYS A 33 -4.08 -9.85 -1.15
C LYS A 33 -4.25 -10.58 0.18
N ARG A 34 -3.21 -10.57 1.02
CA ARG A 34 -3.18 -11.30 2.30
C ARG A 34 -3.99 -10.61 3.41
N PHE A 35 -4.08 -9.29 3.37
CA PHE A 35 -4.69 -8.49 4.44
C PHE A 35 -5.73 -7.47 3.93
N PRO A 36 -6.73 -7.89 3.12
CA PRO A 36 -7.71 -6.96 2.55
C PRO A 36 -8.50 -6.19 3.62
N ASP A 37 -8.76 -6.81 4.78
CA ASP A 37 -9.46 -6.16 5.89
C ASP A 37 -8.65 -4.99 6.47
N LEU A 38 -7.32 -5.10 6.51
CA LEU A 38 -6.46 -4.03 7.00
C LEU A 38 -6.36 -2.89 5.98
N VAL A 39 -6.30 -3.19 4.68
CA VAL A 39 -6.35 -2.17 3.62
C VAL A 39 -7.67 -1.41 3.68
N LYS A 40 -8.79 -2.12 3.86
CA LYS A 40 -10.11 -1.51 4.03
C LYS A 40 -10.16 -0.64 5.28
N ARG A 41 -9.57 -1.10 6.39
CA ARG A 41 -9.50 -0.35 7.64
C ARG A 41 -8.67 0.92 7.51
N GLU A 42 -7.51 0.87 6.86
CA GLU A 42 -6.70 2.06 6.54
C GLU A 42 -7.56 3.10 5.80
N HIS A 43 -8.31 2.69 4.78
CA HIS A 43 -9.17 3.60 4.01
C HIS A 43 -10.35 4.16 4.83
N VAL A 44 -11.10 3.30 5.53
CA VAL A 44 -12.28 3.70 6.32
C VAL A 44 -11.91 4.62 7.47
N GLU A 45 -10.73 4.42 8.08
CA GLU A 45 -10.21 5.32 9.12
C GLU A 45 -9.60 6.62 8.54
N SER A 46 -9.81 6.90 7.25
CA SER A 46 -9.41 8.11 6.54
C SER A 46 -7.88 8.30 6.41
N HIS A 47 -7.14 7.20 6.35
CA HIS A 47 -5.75 7.22 5.90
C HIS A 47 -5.70 7.14 4.38
N TYR A 48 -4.62 7.67 3.80
CA TYR A 48 -4.38 7.50 2.37
C TYR A 48 -3.68 6.17 2.13
N VAL A 49 -4.18 5.40 1.15
CA VAL A 49 -3.62 4.13 0.71
C VAL A 49 -3.03 4.34 -0.68
N GLY A 50 -1.75 4.08 -0.87
CA GLY A 50 -1.02 4.21 -2.14
C GLY A 50 -0.24 2.93 -2.47
N MET A 51 0.42 2.95 -3.63
CA MET A 51 1.08 1.75 -4.18
C MET A 51 2.59 1.71 -3.87
N HIS A 52 3.10 0.53 -3.56
CA HIS A 52 4.53 0.26 -3.29
C HIS A 52 5.07 -0.94 -4.08
N SER A 53 4.58 -1.13 -5.30
CA SER A 53 4.90 -2.23 -6.22
C SER A 53 4.27 -3.58 -5.83
N MET A 54 4.48 -4.57 -6.68
CA MET A 54 4.04 -5.94 -6.42
C MET A 54 5.12 -6.74 -5.70
N THR A 55 6.37 -6.58 -6.13
CA THR A 55 7.45 -7.50 -5.77
C THR A 55 8.50 -6.88 -4.85
N HIS A 56 8.58 -5.55 -4.80
CA HIS A 56 9.67 -4.82 -4.16
C HIS A 56 11.08 -5.27 -4.68
N ASP A 57 11.16 -5.80 -5.90
CA ASP A 57 12.40 -6.29 -6.50
C ASP A 57 13.09 -5.18 -7.32
N PHE A 58 14.27 -4.77 -6.88
CA PHE A 58 15.03 -3.69 -7.52
C PHE A 58 15.29 -3.96 -9.02
N LYS A 59 15.67 -5.19 -9.38
CA LYS A 59 16.00 -5.53 -10.77
C LYS A 59 14.76 -5.50 -11.64
N LYS A 60 13.63 -6.01 -11.17
CA LYS A 60 12.36 -5.93 -11.92
C LYS A 60 11.95 -4.49 -12.16
N LEU A 61 11.97 -3.68 -11.10
CA LEU A 61 11.47 -2.31 -11.15
C LEU A 61 12.33 -1.40 -12.02
N TYR A 62 13.65 -1.47 -11.88
CA TYR A 62 14.56 -0.48 -12.47
C TYR A 62 15.38 -1.01 -13.64
N THR A 63 15.85 -2.26 -13.58
CA THR A 63 16.63 -2.85 -14.68
C THR A 63 15.72 -3.36 -15.79
N ASN A 64 14.63 -4.06 -15.43
CA ASN A 64 13.69 -4.64 -16.38
C ASN A 64 12.52 -3.69 -16.71
N GLN A 65 12.51 -2.48 -16.12
CA GLN A 65 11.53 -1.42 -16.40
C GLN A 65 10.07 -1.82 -16.10
N GLU A 66 9.85 -2.71 -15.13
CA GLU A 66 8.50 -3.19 -14.77
C GLU A 66 7.76 -2.23 -13.80
N TYR A 67 8.37 -1.12 -13.39
CA TYR A 67 7.84 -0.21 -12.37
C TYR A 67 6.36 0.18 -12.58
N VAL A 68 6.03 0.71 -13.76
CA VAL A 68 4.66 1.18 -14.05
C VAL A 68 3.66 0.02 -14.09
N LYS A 69 4.10 -1.14 -14.58
CA LYS A 69 3.26 -2.33 -14.66
C LYS A 69 2.93 -2.85 -13.26
N GLU A 70 3.93 -2.98 -12.39
CA GLU A 70 3.71 -3.38 -11.00
C GLU A 70 2.82 -2.41 -10.24
N MET A 71 2.99 -1.09 -10.43
CA MET A 71 2.13 -0.09 -9.80
C MET A 71 0.67 -0.15 -10.28
N LYS A 72 0.43 -0.49 -11.56
CA LYS A 72 -0.92 -0.67 -12.10
C LYS A 72 -1.59 -1.95 -11.58
N GLU A 73 -0.82 -3.02 -11.42
CA GLU A 73 -1.33 -4.26 -10.84
C GLU A 73 -1.74 -4.04 -9.38
N ASP A 74 -0.86 -3.42 -8.59
CA ASP A 74 -1.14 -3.09 -7.19
C ASP A 74 -2.32 -2.11 -7.03
N GLN A 75 -2.40 -1.07 -7.87
CA GLN A 75 -3.54 -0.16 -7.93
C GLN A 75 -4.87 -0.91 -8.18
N SER A 76 -4.84 -1.94 -9.01
CA SER A 76 -6.02 -2.75 -9.32
C SER A 76 -6.45 -3.59 -8.12
N LEU A 77 -5.50 -4.16 -7.39
CA LEU A 77 -5.76 -4.90 -6.15
C LEU A 77 -6.36 -4.00 -5.08
N ILE A 78 -5.77 -2.82 -4.86
CA ILE A 78 -6.30 -1.84 -3.89
C ILE A 78 -7.71 -1.41 -4.29
N ARG A 79 -7.95 -1.10 -5.57
CA ARG A 79 -9.28 -0.75 -6.08
C ARG A 79 -10.33 -1.81 -5.78
N ASN A 80 -9.99 -3.09 -5.93
CA ASN A 80 -10.92 -4.17 -5.64
C ASN A 80 -11.32 -4.25 -4.16
N VAL A 81 -10.46 -3.76 -3.26
CA VAL A 81 -10.72 -3.76 -1.81
C VAL A 81 -11.49 -2.51 -1.37
N ILE A 82 -11.12 -1.33 -1.86
CA ILE A 82 -11.63 -0.05 -1.34
C ILE A 82 -12.56 0.71 -2.30
N GLY A 83 -12.79 0.20 -3.51
CA GLY A 83 -13.67 0.79 -4.51
C GLY A 83 -13.10 2.01 -5.27
N ASN A 84 -11.95 2.53 -4.84
CA ASN A 84 -11.28 3.70 -5.41
C ASN A 84 -9.88 3.35 -5.93
N SER A 85 -9.38 4.09 -6.93
CA SER A 85 -8.04 3.88 -7.50
C SER A 85 -7.08 4.98 -7.07
N PRO A 86 -6.21 4.74 -6.07
CA PRO A 86 -5.23 5.73 -5.64
C PRO A 86 -4.26 6.10 -6.75
N LYS A 87 -3.65 7.27 -6.65
CA LYS A 87 -2.75 7.80 -7.69
C LYS A 87 -1.30 7.92 -7.22
N LEU A 88 -1.08 8.01 -5.92
CA LEU A 88 0.27 8.11 -5.37
C LEU A 88 0.95 6.74 -5.37
N THR A 89 2.16 6.72 -5.92
CA THR A 89 3.10 5.62 -5.79
C THR A 89 4.27 6.08 -4.92
N ARG A 90 4.90 5.15 -4.21
CA ARG A 90 6.23 5.36 -3.66
C ARG A 90 7.17 4.33 -4.26
N PRO A 91 8.29 4.73 -4.89
CA PRO A 91 9.24 3.77 -5.41
C PRO A 91 9.96 3.02 -4.29
N PRO A 92 10.01 1.68 -4.32
CA PRO A 92 10.92 0.89 -3.50
C PRO A 92 12.37 1.40 -3.64
N TYR A 93 13.13 1.50 -2.54
CA TYR A 93 14.53 1.98 -2.53
C TYR A 93 14.77 3.45 -2.91
N GLY A 94 13.72 4.23 -3.17
CA GLY A 94 13.85 5.63 -3.62
C GLY A 94 14.10 5.75 -5.12
N SER A 95 13.95 6.98 -5.62
CA SER A 95 14.19 7.36 -7.03
C SER A 95 15.53 8.03 -7.22
#